data_AF-A0A853EK94-F1
#
_entry.id   AF-A0A853EK94-F1
#
_cell.length_a   1.000
_cell.length_b   1.000
_cell.length_c   1.000
_cell.angle_alpha   90.00
_cell.angle_beta   90.00
_cell.angle_gamma   90.00
#
_symmetry.space_group_name_H-M   'P 1'
#
loop_
_entity.id
_entity.type
_entity.pdbx_description
1 polymer ?
#
loop_
_entity_poly.entity_id
_entity_poly.type
_entity_poly.pdbx_seq_one_letter_code
_entity_poly.pdbx_strand_id
1 'polypeptide(L)'
;MFPHGQGQAAKAAAQYIDLFARAFGASGSAGEQGGASQAEGPGAPVGSGADQMSFHPPEAGQGDRALMQGPIRLAGQRLTLMDSGAPHDVTFGMGVSLTVQCATQEQIDLLWEGLSAVPEAEACGWLKDRFGISWTITPERMTELIARPGAWQTMTTMKKPTLADFR
;
A
#
# COMPACT_ATOMS: atom_id res chain seq x y z
N MET A 1 -6.96 -18.08 4.10
CA MET A 1 -8.21 -17.32 3.92
C MET A 1 -7.98 -15.95 4.53
N PHE A 2 -8.22 -14.87 3.78
CA PHE A 2 -8.03 -13.50 4.28
C PHE A 2 -9.10 -13.16 5.31
N PRO A 3 -8.85 -12.25 6.26
CA PRO A 3 -9.86 -11.85 7.21
C PRO A 3 -11.04 -11.21 6.46
N HIS A 4 -12.18 -11.89 6.50
CA HIS A 4 -13.46 -11.34 6.09
C HIS A 4 -14.11 -10.67 7.30
N GLY A 5 -14.66 -9.48 7.12
CA GLY A 5 -15.31 -8.74 8.20
C GLY A 5 -15.11 -7.24 8.05
N GLN A 6 -15.85 -6.48 8.85
CA GLN A 6 -15.80 -5.04 8.80
C GLN A 6 -14.63 -4.45 9.59
N GLY A 7 -14.24 -3.21 9.24
CA GLY A 7 -13.12 -2.50 9.83
C GLY A 7 -11.75 -2.96 9.32
N GLN A 8 -11.69 -3.77 8.26
CA GLN A 8 -10.43 -4.20 7.65
C GLN A 8 -9.82 -3.03 6.87
N ALA A 9 -10.65 -2.24 6.18
CA ALA A 9 -10.18 -1.07 5.45
C ALA A 9 -9.58 0.00 6.38
N ALA A 10 -10.15 0.21 7.57
CA ALA A 10 -9.58 1.12 8.57
C ALA A 10 -8.21 0.63 9.10
N LYS A 11 -8.07 -0.69 9.35
CA LYS A 11 -6.80 -1.30 9.78
C LYS A 11 -5.74 -1.22 8.68
N ALA A 12 -6.13 -1.44 7.43
CA ALA A 12 -5.27 -1.31 6.27
C ALA A 12 -4.78 0.13 6.10
N ALA A 13 -5.68 1.11 6.17
CA ALA A 13 -5.33 2.53 6.11
C ALA A 13 -4.27 2.91 7.16
N ALA A 14 -4.50 2.55 8.42
CA ALA A 14 -3.56 2.85 9.50
C ALA A 14 -2.18 2.21 9.28
N GLN A 15 -2.15 0.93 8.86
CA GLN A 15 -0.90 0.23 8.57
C GLN A 15 -0.15 0.85 7.39
N TYR A 16 -0.83 1.12 6.28
CA TYR A 16 -0.17 1.66 5.09
C TYR A 16 0.38 3.06 5.34
N ILE A 17 -0.37 3.92 6.05
CA ILE A 17 0.09 5.27 6.39
C ILE A 17 1.35 5.20 7.25
N ASP A 18 1.38 4.40 8.32
CA ASP A 18 2.56 4.24 9.17
C ASP A 18 3.76 3.73 8.38
N LEU A 19 3.54 2.66 7.61
CA LEU A 19 4.61 1.99 6.88
C LEU A 19 5.22 2.89 5.81
N PHE A 20 4.39 3.57 5.02
CA PHE A 20 4.87 4.49 3.99
C PHE A 20 5.42 5.78 4.57
N ALA A 21 4.94 6.25 5.73
CA ALA A 21 5.54 7.38 6.43
C ALA A 21 6.96 7.06 6.91
N ARG A 22 7.21 5.82 7.35
CA ARG A 22 8.55 5.35 7.74
C ARG A 22 9.46 5.12 6.54
N ALA A 23 8.92 4.66 5.41
CA ALA A 23 9.70 4.40 4.19
C ALA A 23 10.03 5.68 3.38
N PHE A 24 9.10 6.63 3.32
CA PHE A 24 9.16 7.79 2.40
C PHE A 24 8.93 9.15 3.08
N GLY A 25 8.64 9.18 4.37
CA GLY A 25 8.30 10.39 5.12
C GLY A 25 6.79 10.63 5.26
N ALA A 26 6.40 11.27 6.36
CA ALA A 26 5.02 11.68 6.60
C ALA A 26 4.66 12.94 5.80
N SER A 27 3.40 13.05 5.36
CA SER A 27 2.86 14.34 4.92
C SER A 27 2.49 15.16 6.15
N GLY A 28 2.89 16.44 6.20
CA GLY A 28 2.48 17.35 7.27
C GLY A 28 0.94 17.46 7.33
N SER A 29 0.37 17.32 8.52
CA SER A 29 -1.08 17.39 8.75
C SER A 29 -1.67 18.73 8.32
N ALA A 30 -2.64 18.72 7.40
CA ALA A 30 -3.52 19.86 7.21
C ALA A 30 -4.41 20.00 8.45
N GLY A 31 -4.24 21.10 9.18
CA GLY A 31 -5.05 21.46 10.33
C GLY A 31 -6.52 21.65 9.96
N GLU A 32 -7.39 21.42 10.93
CA GLU A 32 -8.81 21.77 10.88
C GLU A 32 -8.98 23.26 10.50
N GLN A 33 -9.54 23.52 9.32
CA GLN A 33 -10.49 24.63 9.06
C GLN A 33 -10.92 24.71 7.58
N GLY A 34 -12.23 24.82 7.38
CA GLY A 34 -12.82 25.59 6.27
C GLY A 34 -13.02 24.85 4.95
N GLY A 35 -14.29 24.61 4.60
CA GLY A 35 -14.67 24.03 3.32
C GLY A 35 -14.28 24.90 2.12
N ALA A 36 -13.85 24.23 1.05
CA ALA A 36 -14.22 24.49 -0.34
C ALA A 36 -13.45 23.51 -1.24
N SER A 37 -14.14 22.93 -2.21
CA SER A 37 -13.55 22.26 -3.37
C SER A 37 -12.52 23.19 -4.02
N GLN A 38 -11.24 22.80 -4.07
CA GLN A 38 -10.28 23.39 -4.99
C GLN A 38 -9.30 22.35 -5.57
N ALA A 39 -9.08 22.55 -6.86
CA ALA A 39 -8.29 21.79 -7.81
C ALA A 39 -6.93 21.30 -7.31
N GLU A 40 -6.54 20.12 -7.81
CA GLU A 40 -5.19 19.58 -7.75
C GLU A 40 -4.23 20.50 -8.52
N GLY A 41 -3.61 21.43 -7.79
CA GLY A 41 -2.47 22.21 -8.28
C GLY A 41 -1.14 21.44 -8.15
N PRO A 42 -0.08 21.83 -8.89
CA PRO A 42 1.24 21.23 -8.78
C PRO A 42 1.89 21.67 -7.47
N GLY A 43 1.61 20.92 -6.40
CA GLY A 43 2.08 21.20 -5.05
C GLY A 43 1.39 20.36 -3.97
N ALA A 44 0.75 19.24 -4.35
CA ALA A 44 0.15 18.32 -3.40
C ALA A 44 1.21 17.86 -2.38
N PRO A 45 0.84 17.69 -1.10
CA PRO A 45 1.79 17.30 -0.07
C PRO A 45 2.46 15.98 -0.45
N VAL A 46 3.80 16.02 -0.55
CA VAL A 46 4.63 14.82 -0.72
C VAL A 46 4.67 14.12 0.63
N GLY A 47 4.05 12.96 0.74
CA GLY A 47 4.09 12.15 1.96
C GLY A 47 2.90 11.23 2.11
N SER A 48 2.81 10.62 3.28
CA SER A 48 1.76 9.65 3.62
C SER A 48 0.86 10.16 4.74
N GLY A 49 -0.44 9.90 4.65
CA GLY A 49 -1.44 10.43 5.59
C GLY A 49 -2.87 10.09 5.20
N ALA A 50 -3.83 10.50 6.03
CA ALA A 50 -5.26 10.39 5.76
C ALA A 50 -5.86 11.77 5.46
N ASP A 51 -6.77 11.83 4.51
CA ASP A 51 -7.69 12.96 4.35
C ASP A 51 -8.91 12.74 5.30
N GLN A 52 -10.09 13.27 4.97
CA GLN A 52 -11.29 13.06 5.77
C GLN A 52 -11.82 11.62 5.63
N MET A 53 -11.76 10.86 6.72
CA MET A 53 -12.37 9.53 6.82
C MET A 53 -13.84 9.63 7.27
N SER A 54 -14.70 8.83 6.65
CA SER A 54 -16.10 8.65 7.04
C SER A 54 -16.36 7.18 7.41
N PHE A 55 -17.15 6.96 8.46
CA PHE A 55 -17.44 5.64 8.99
C PHE A 55 -18.94 5.38 8.91
N HIS A 56 -19.32 4.12 8.73
CA HIS A 56 -20.71 3.71 8.88
C HIS A 56 -21.17 3.96 10.34
N PRO A 57 -22.46 4.32 10.54
CA PRO A 57 -23.02 4.36 11.88
C PRO A 57 -22.90 2.99 12.55
N PRO A 58 -22.69 2.93 13.88
CA PRO A 58 -22.63 1.66 14.59
C PRO A 58 -24.00 0.97 14.51
N GLU A 59 -24.08 -0.11 13.75
CA GLU A 59 -25.24 -1.00 13.72
C GLU A 59 -25.04 -2.20 14.65
N ALA A 60 -26.12 -2.71 15.24
CA ALA A 60 -26.05 -3.85 16.14
C ALA A 60 -25.53 -5.10 15.42
N GLY A 61 -24.41 -5.67 15.91
CA GLY A 61 -23.75 -6.83 15.31
C GLY A 61 -22.70 -6.47 14.25
N GLN A 62 -22.43 -5.19 14.07
CA GLN A 62 -21.50 -4.67 13.11
C GLN A 62 -20.24 -4.17 13.84
N GLY A 63 -19.09 -4.80 13.60
CA GLY A 63 -17.86 -4.56 14.36
C GLY A 63 -17.44 -3.10 14.41
N ASP A 64 -16.77 -2.69 15.49
CA ASP A 64 -16.37 -1.30 15.69
C ASP A 64 -15.61 -0.73 14.48
N ARG A 65 -16.17 0.34 13.88
CA ARG A 65 -15.59 1.23 12.85
C ARG A 65 -15.43 0.65 11.44
N ALA A 66 -16.52 0.26 10.80
CA ALA A 66 -16.54 0.10 9.33
C ALA A 66 -16.30 1.42 8.61
N LEU A 67 -15.29 1.45 7.75
CA LEU A 67 -14.92 2.62 6.98
C LEU A 67 -15.82 2.73 5.74
N MET A 68 -16.64 3.78 5.67
CA MET A 68 -17.47 4.08 4.50
C MET A 68 -16.60 4.65 3.38
N GLN A 69 -15.68 5.56 3.71
CA GLN A 69 -14.70 6.06 2.77
C GLN A 69 -13.50 6.61 3.54
N GLY A 70 -12.31 6.10 3.26
CA GLY A 70 -11.05 6.63 3.77
C GLY A 70 -10.09 6.93 2.63
N PRO A 71 -10.14 8.16 2.09
CA PRO A 71 -9.08 8.65 1.21
C PRO A 71 -7.79 8.78 2.01
N ILE A 72 -6.74 8.11 1.55
CA ILE A 72 -5.39 8.15 2.11
C ILE A 72 -4.41 8.56 1.02
N ARG A 73 -3.25 9.07 1.42
CA ARG A 73 -2.09 9.29 0.57
C ARG A 73 -0.98 8.36 0.99
N LEU A 74 -0.36 7.70 0.01
CA LEU A 74 0.83 6.88 0.17
C LEU A 74 1.89 7.39 -0.80
N ALA A 75 3.01 7.91 -0.29
CA ALA A 75 4.06 8.51 -1.12
C ALA A 75 3.52 9.51 -2.17
N GLY A 76 2.56 10.36 -1.78
CA GLY A 76 1.92 11.35 -2.67
C GLY A 76 0.77 10.82 -3.54
N GLN A 77 0.61 9.50 -3.71
CA GLN A 77 -0.50 8.90 -4.45
C GLN A 77 -1.75 8.77 -3.57
N ARG A 78 -2.89 9.31 -4.02
CA ARG A 78 -4.16 9.14 -3.33
C ARG A 78 -4.78 7.77 -3.65
N LEU A 79 -5.24 7.07 -2.62
CA LEU A 79 -6.02 5.83 -2.68
C LEU A 79 -7.26 5.99 -1.81
N THR A 80 -8.35 5.30 -2.14
CA THR A 80 -9.55 5.27 -1.29
C THR A 80 -9.78 3.87 -0.79
N LEU A 81 -9.90 3.72 0.53
CA LEU A 81 -10.18 2.45 1.19
C LEU A 81 -11.61 2.49 1.75
N MET A 82 -12.30 1.36 1.70
CA MET A 82 -13.69 1.23 2.16
C MET A 82 -13.95 -0.23 2.57
N ASP A 83 -14.72 -0.41 3.63
CA ASP A 83 -15.34 -1.68 3.97
C ASP A 83 -16.69 -1.79 3.24
N SER A 84 -17.03 -2.98 2.77
CA SER A 84 -18.37 -3.18 2.17
C SER A 84 -19.46 -3.03 3.22
N GLY A 85 -20.54 -2.32 2.86
CA GLY A 85 -21.75 -2.22 3.67
C GLY A 85 -22.54 -3.53 3.77
N ALA A 86 -22.18 -4.57 2.99
CA ALA A 86 -22.81 -5.89 3.05
C ALA A 86 -21.74 -7.01 3.10
N PRO A 87 -22.00 -8.14 3.79
CA PRO A 87 -21.11 -9.29 3.77
C PRO A 87 -20.95 -9.87 2.36
N HIS A 88 -19.72 -10.21 1.98
CA HIS A 88 -19.42 -10.91 0.73
C HIS A 88 -18.12 -11.69 0.84
N ASP A 89 -17.97 -12.71 0.00
CA ASP A 89 -16.75 -13.54 -0.07
C ASP A 89 -15.76 -13.05 -1.15
N VAL A 90 -16.05 -11.91 -1.79
CA VAL A 90 -15.17 -11.31 -2.81
C VAL A 90 -13.89 -10.78 -2.17
N THR A 91 -12.76 -11.09 -2.77
CA THR A 91 -11.43 -10.59 -2.40
C THR A 91 -10.65 -10.16 -3.65
N PHE A 92 -9.50 -9.52 -3.47
CA PHE A 92 -8.64 -9.08 -4.57
C PHE A 92 -8.03 -10.28 -5.31
N GLY A 93 -8.11 -10.24 -6.64
CA GLY A 93 -7.40 -11.15 -7.52
C GLY A 93 -5.93 -10.74 -7.74
N MET A 94 -5.19 -11.54 -8.50
CA MET A 94 -3.79 -11.26 -8.87
C MET A 94 -3.65 -10.44 -10.17
N GLY A 95 -4.76 -10.03 -10.79
CA GLY A 95 -4.72 -9.28 -12.05
C GLY A 95 -4.27 -7.81 -11.92
N VAL A 96 -4.23 -7.28 -10.69
CA VAL A 96 -3.84 -5.90 -10.39
C VAL A 96 -2.87 -5.90 -9.22
N SER A 97 -1.82 -5.07 -9.29
CA SER A 97 -0.85 -4.86 -8.23
C SER A 97 -0.54 -3.37 -8.07
N LEU A 98 -0.24 -2.96 -6.84
CA LEU A 98 0.26 -1.63 -6.53
C LEU A 98 1.79 -1.65 -6.54
N THR A 99 2.39 -0.98 -7.52
CA THR A 99 3.86 -0.92 -7.66
C THR A 99 4.44 0.20 -6.82
N VAL A 100 5.49 -0.10 -6.05
CA VAL A 100 6.23 0.87 -5.25
C VAL A 100 7.69 0.85 -5.65
N GLN A 101 8.18 2.00 -6.08
CA GLN A 101 9.58 2.19 -6.42
C GLN A 101 10.38 2.60 -5.17
N CYS A 102 11.49 1.91 -4.93
CA CYS A 102 12.34 2.12 -3.77
C CYS A 102 13.76 2.50 -4.20
N ALA A 103 14.32 3.55 -3.59
CA ALA A 103 15.67 4.02 -3.84
C ALA A 103 16.72 3.22 -3.06
N THR A 104 16.37 2.72 -1.87
CA THR A 104 17.29 2.06 -0.95
C THR A 104 16.83 0.66 -0.54
N GLN A 105 17.76 -0.16 -0.05
CA GLN A 105 17.44 -1.52 0.42
C GLN A 105 16.57 -1.46 1.67
N GLU A 106 16.77 -0.47 2.54
CA GLU A 106 16.01 -0.28 3.77
C GLU A 106 14.52 -0.05 3.48
N GLN A 107 14.19 0.70 2.41
CA GLN A 107 12.80 0.89 1.97
C GLN A 107 12.19 -0.43 1.49
N ILE A 108 12.94 -1.19 0.68
CA ILE A 108 12.51 -2.50 0.18
C ILE A 108 12.24 -3.45 1.35
N ASP A 109 13.17 -3.54 2.29
CA ASP A 109 13.08 -4.43 3.44
C ASP A 109 11.90 -4.04 4.33
N LEU A 110 11.76 -2.76 4.66
CA LEU A 110 10.67 -2.25 5.48
C LEU A 110 9.30 -2.56 4.88
N LEU A 111 9.11 -2.27 3.58
CA LEU A 111 7.85 -2.53 2.90
C LEU A 111 7.57 -4.02 2.75
N TRP A 112 8.60 -4.80 2.40
CA TRP A 112 8.46 -6.25 2.23
C TRP A 112 8.04 -6.92 3.53
N GLU A 113 8.73 -6.63 4.63
CA GLU A 113 8.43 -7.18 5.95
C GLU A 113 7.08 -6.68 6.49
N GLY A 114 6.73 -5.43 6.20
CA GLY A 114 5.49 -4.83 6.65
C GLY A 114 4.25 -5.29 5.87
N LEU A 115 4.41 -5.69 4.61
CA LEU A 115 3.29 -6.07 3.75
C LEU A 115 3.19 -7.58 3.52
N SER A 116 4.30 -8.32 3.37
CA SER A 116 4.22 -9.74 2.98
C SER A 116 3.53 -10.59 4.04
N ALA A 117 2.43 -11.24 3.65
CA ALA A 117 1.67 -12.13 4.52
C ALA A 117 1.42 -13.52 3.92
N VAL A 118 1.71 -13.71 2.63
CA VAL A 118 1.50 -14.97 1.90
C VAL A 118 2.79 -15.36 1.17
N PRO A 119 3.68 -16.13 1.81
CA PRO A 119 5.00 -16.49 1.26
C PRO A 119 4.96 -17.20 -0.10
N GLU A 120 3.87 -17.90 -0.40
CA GLU A 120 3.65 -18.61 -1.67
C GLU A 120 3.29 -17.65 -2.82
N ALA A 121 2.82 -16.44 -2.49
CA ALA A 121 2.52 -15.40 -3.47
C ALA A 121 3.75 -14.54 -3.81
N GLU A 122 4.87 -14.76 -3.12
CA GLU A 122 6.09 -13.97 -3.30
C GLU A 122 6.89 -14.43 -4.52
N ALA A 123 7.11 -13.55 -5.49
CA ALA A 123 7.95 -13.83 -6.66
C ALA A 123 8.35 -12.54 -7.39
N CYS A 124 9.61 -12.39 -7.78
CA CYS A 124 10.06 -11.29 -8.66
C CYS A 124 9.65 -9.88 -8.16
N GLY A 125 9.73 -9.61 -6.86
CA GLY A 125 9.29 -8.35 -6.25
C GLY A 125 7.80 -8.27 -5.94
N TRP A 126 7.02 -9.27 -6.35
CA TRP A 126 5.61 -9.40 -6.00
C TRP A 126 5.45 -9.95 -4.59
N LEU A 127 4.47 -9.43 -3.85
CA LEU A 127 3.99 -9.99 -2.58
C LEU A 127 2.47 -9.78 -2.46
N LYS A 128 1.86 -10.45 -1.50
CA LYS A 128 0.45 -10.25 -1.14
C LYS A 128 0.33 -9.96 0.34
N ASP A 129 -0.44 -8.94 0.68
CA ASP A 129 -0.64 -8.53 2.05
C ASP A 129 -1.75 -9.27 2.78
N ARG A 130 -1.86 -9.01 4.09
CA ARG A 130 -2.87 -9.65 4.95
C ARG A 130 -4.31 -9.26 4.62
N PHE A 131 -4.54 -8.26 3.78
CA PHE A 131 -5.86 -7.84 3.30
C PHE A 131 -6.15 -8.36 1.89
N GLY A 132 -5.19 -9.08 1.29
CA GLY A 132 -5.31 -9.70 -0.03
C GLY A 132 -4.83 -8.82 -1.18
N ILE A 133 -4.36 -7.59 -0.91
CA ILE A 133 -3.86 -6.68 -1.96
C ILE A 133 -2.50 -7.18 -2.45
N SER A 134 -2.33 -7.20 -3.77
CA SER A 134 -1.05 -7.51 -4.39
C SER A 134 -0.19 -6.25 -4.51
N TRP A 135 1.08 -6.38 -4.19
CA TRP A 135 2.06 -5.30 -4.25
C TRP A 135 3.28 -5.75 -5.07
N THR A 136 3.90 -4.80 -5.77
CA THR A 136 5.15 -5.04 -6.50
C THR A 136 6.19 -4.04 -6.00
N ILE A 137 7.11 -4.51 -5.17
CA ILE A 137 8.21 -3.71 -4.66
C ILE A 137 9.36 -3.82 -5.66
N THR A 138 9.78 -2.67 -6.21
CA THR A 138 10.79 -2.63 -7.26
C THR A 138 11.84 -1.55 -6.98
N PRO A 139 13.12 -1.77 -7.33
CA PRO A 139 14.11 -0.70 -7.32
C PRO A 139 13.73 0.45 -8.28
N GLU A 140 13.98 1.71 -7.90
CA GLU A 140 13.75 2.88 -8.78
C GLU A 140 14.47 2.76 -10.13
N ARG A 141 15.69 2.22 -10.13
CA ARG A 141 16.52 2.03 -11.33
C ARG A 141 16.38 0.63 -11.94
N MET A 142 15.24 -0.03 -11.78
CA MET A 142 15.04 -1.39 -12.26
C MET A 142 15.34 -1.57 -13.76
N THR A 143 14.99 -0.59 -14.60
CA THR A 143 15.28 -0.63 -16.04
C THR A 143 16.78 -0.66 -16.35
N GLU A 144 17.59 0.06 -15.58
CA GLU A 144 19.05 0.04 -15.72
C GLU A 144 19.65 -1.25 -15.17
N LEU A 145 19.12 -1.75 -14.05
CA LEU A 145 19.57 -2.98 -13.42
C LEU A 145 19.29 -4.19 -14.32
N ILE A 146 18.12 -4.27 -14.94
CA ILE A 146 17.71 -5.40 -15.77
C ILE A 146 18.43 -5.47 -17.12
N ALA A 147 19.01 -4.35 -17.57
CA ALA A 147 19.83 -4.31 -18.78
C ALA A 147 21.21 -4.98 -18.59
N ARG A 148 21.58 -5.32 -17.35
CA ARG A 148 22.86 -5.97 -17.04
C ARG A 148 22.84 -7.46 -17.38
N PRO A 149 23.96 -8.04 -17.81
CA PRO A 149 24.05 -9.48 -18.05
C PRO A 149 23.65 -10.27 -16.79
N GLY A 150 22.77 -11.25 -16.92
CA GLY A 150 22.34 -12.11 -15.81
C GLY A 150 21.22 -11.53 -14.92
N ALA A 151 20.87 -10.25 -15.04
CA ALA A 151 19.90 -9.60 -14.16
C ALA A 151 18.47 -10.18 -14.30
N TRP A 152 18.09 -10.58 -15.51
CA TRP A 152 16.82 -11.27 -15.74
C TRP A 152 16.77 -12.61 -15.01
N GLN A 153 17.86 -13.39 -15.03
CA GLN A 153 17.96 -14.66 -14.32
C GLN A 153 17.86 -14.45 -12.81
N THR A 154 18.60 -13.48 -12.27
CA THR A 154 18.52 -13.08 -10.86
C THR A 154 17.08 -12.71 -10.47
N MET A 155 16.39 -11.93 -11.29
CA MET A 155 15.02 -11.53 -11.02
C MET A 155 14.05 -12.72 -10.98
N THR A 156 14.21 -13.71 -11.87
CA THR A 156 13.30 -14.87 -11.92
C THR A 156 13.48 -15.84 -10.75
N THR A 157 14.64 -15.83 -10.08
CA THR A 157 14.92 -16.73 -8.96
C THR A 157 14.69 -16.08 -7.60
N MET A 158 14.64 -14.74 -7.55
CA MET A 158 14.42 -14.01 -6.31
C MET A 158 12.93 -13.83 -5.98
N LYS A 159 12.66 -13.72 -4.68
CA LYS A 159 11.37 -13.26 -4.15
C LYS A 159 11.41 -11.76 -3.91
N LYS A 160 12.14 -11.34 -2.86
CA LYS A 160 12.42 -9.95 -2.52
C LYS A 160 13.60 -9.43 -3.36
N PRO A 161 13.54 -8.20 -3.90
CA PRO A 161 14.69 -7.60 -4.56
C PRO A 161 15.80 -7.27 -3.57
N THR A 162 17.03 -7.68 -3.90
CA THR A 162 18.24 -7.27 -3.20
C THR A 162 19.09 -6.46 -4.15
N LEU A 163 19.30 -5.17 -3.86
CA LEU A 163 20.03 -4.26 -4.74
C LEU A 163 21.48 -4.70 -5.00
N ALA A 164 22.07 -5.47 -4.08
CA ALA A 164 23.41 -6.03 -4.23
C ALA A 164 23.49 -7.12 -5.32
N ASP A 165 22.39 -7.84 -5.58
CA ASP A 165 22.37 -8.98 -6.51
C ASP A 165 22.34 -8.55 -7.98
N PHE A 166 22.07 -7.26 -8.23
CA PHE A 166 22.08 -6.66 -9.56
C PHE A 166 23.40 -5.94 -9.89
N ARG A 167 24.44 -6.09 -9.07
CA ARG A 167 25.72 -5.38 -9.22
C ARG A 167 26.59 -5.93 -10.33
#